data_AF-A0A384D8Q6-F1
#
_entry.id   AF-A0A384D8Q6-F1
#
_cell.length_a   1.000
_cell.length_b   1.000
_cell.length_c   1.000
_cell.angle_alpha   90.00
_cell.angle_beta   90.00
_cell.angle_gamma   90.00
#
_symmetry.space_group_name_H-M   'P 1'
#
loop_
_entity.id
_entity.type
_entity.pdbx_description
1 polymer ?
#
loop_
_entity_poly.entity_id
_entity_poly.type
_entity_poly.pdbx_seq_one_letter_code
_entity_poly.pdbx_strand_id
1 'polypeptide(L)'
;MMSFMTKQGHWKGHTCRFSFYATQCGGKMFLSKLCLFPFFSPLEVKTKFYNSETSDLFLEVQIQNSSSSTVFIPKVSLNPPEMYTGAELNTVNQSGEDECTFGTRTFLQSMEGRQYLYYLELKQEFSDKAGIIKGLTEMGKLDIVWKRNLGEMAMLQTIQLEREAPGYGNMTVSLEKIPDTVILEEPFHVVCKITNCSGRKMKLVLKMCDTDSVRWCGSSGRYLGRLPPSSSLCLTLTLLSLKLGLQVVSGVQITDKKSKKKCVCNNLAKVCVIPSMVKMKN
;
A
#
# COMPACT_ATOMS: atom_id res chain seq x y z
N MET A 1 27.26 43.29 -38.19
CA MET A 1 27.75 42.01 -37.63
C MET A 1 27.60 42.09 -36.11
N MET A 2 26.58 41.47 -35.52
CA MET A 2 26.37 41.47 -34.06
C MET A 2 27.44 40.61 -33.38
N SER A 3 28.18 41.17 -32.43
CA SER A 3 29.15 40.41 -31.63
C SER A 3 28.43 39.85 -30.40
N PHE A 4 28.48 38.53 -30.23
CA PHE A 4 27.86 37.83 -29.10
C PHE A 4 28.92 37.48 -28.06
N MET A 5 28.82 38.02 -26.85
CA MET A 5 29.57 37.54 -25.69
C MET A 5 28.63 36.86 -24.70
N THR A 6 28.79 35.54 -24.56
CA THR A 6 28.10 34.74 -23.54
C THR A 6 29.08 34.47 -22.40
N LYS A 7 28.84 35.02 -21.22
CA LYS A 7 29.61 34.69 -20.00
C LYS A 7 28.79 33.73 -19.14
N GLN A 8 29.30 32.52 -18.91
CA GLN A 8 28.73 31.57 -17.96
C GLN A 8 29.50 31.67 -16.65
N GLY A 9 28.77 31.86 -15.54
CA GLY A 9 29.32 31.78 -14.18
C GLY A 9 28.70 30.60 -13.45
N HIS A 10 29.54 29.80 -12.79
CA HIS A 10 29.10 28.74 -11.87
C HIS A 10 29.34 29.19 -10.44
N TRP A 11 28.27 29.25 -9.66
CA TRP A 11 28.32 29.38 -8.20
C TRP A 11 27.55 28.20 -7.63
N LYS A 12 28.19 27.46 -6.71
CA LYS A 12 27.74 26.19 -6.08
C LYS A 12 26.26 25.84 -6.36
N GLY A 13 26.04 24.92 -7.31
CA GLY A 13 24.74 24.30 -7.58
C GLY A 13 23.73 25.12 -8.39
N HIS A 14 24.05 26.34 -8.82
CA HIS A 14 23.15 27.21 -9.56
C HIS A 14 23.76 27.65 -10.89
N THR A 15 23.05 27.34 -12.00
CA THR A 15 23.45 27.81 -13.34
C THR A 15 22.66 29.06 -13.66
N CYS A 16 23.32 30.21 -13.66
CA CYS A 16 22.74 31.47 -14.11
C CYS A 16 23.36 31.85 -15.45
N ARG A 17 22.54 31.96 -16.50
CA ARG A 17 23.00 32.36 -17.83
C ARG A 17 22.63 33.82 -18.05
N PHE A 18 23.63 34.63 -18.35
CA PHE A 18 23.47 36.03 -18.70
C PHE A 18 23.75 36.20 -20.18
N SER A 19 22.80 36.83 -20.89
CA SER A 19 22.95 37.21 -22.29
C SER A 19 22.99 38.72 -22.39
N PHE A 20 24.03 39.25 -23.04
CA PHE A 20 24.17 40.69 -23.29
C PHE A 20 23.88 40.97 -24.76
N TYR A 21 22.99 41.93 -25.02
CA TYR A 21 22.71 42.42 -26.37
C TYR A 21 23.26 43.85 -26.51
N ALA A 22 24.15 44.04 -27.49
CA ALA A 22 24.66 45.36 -27.85
C ALA A 22 24.24 45.68 -29.30
N THR A 23 23.53 46.78 -29.48
CA THR A 23 23.17 47.31 -30.80
C THR A 23 24.25 48.31 -31.24
N GLN A 24 24.77 48.22 -32.47
CA GLN A 24 25.95 48.97 -32.96
C GLN A 24 25.82 50.51 -33.01
N CYS A 25 24.73 51.09 -32.51
CA CYS A 25 24.50 52.54 -32.55
C CYS A 25 24.09 53.05 -31.16
N GLY A 26 25.06 53.18 -30.24
CA GLY A 26 24.95 53.93 -28.98
C GLY A 26 23.74 53.65 -28.07
N GLY A 27 23.03 52.54 -28.27
CA GLY A 27 21.73 52.26 -27.67
C GLY A 27 21.84 51.40 -26.41
N LYS A 28 20.96 51.70 -25.44
CA LYS A 28 20.89 51.06 -24.11
C LYS A 28 21.06 49.53 -24.18
N MET A 29 21.99 49.00 -23.38
CA MET A 29 22.20 47.56 -23.23
C MET A 29 21.07 46.95 -22.40
N PHE A 30 20.48 45.86 -22.88
CA PHE A 30 19.47 45.10 -22.15
C PHE A 30 20.09 43.82 -21.57
N LEU A 31 19.96 43.62 -20.27
CA LEU A 31 20.40 42.42 -19.55
C LEU A 31 19.22 41.47 -19.40
N SER A 32 19.25 40.30 -20.06
CA SER A 32 18.33 39.22 -19.73
C SER A 32 19.03 38.20 -18.83
N LYS A 33 18.42 37.93 -17.67
CA LYS A 33 18.93 36.98 -16.68
C LYS A 33 17.98 35.80 -16.60
N LEU A 34 18.44 34.62 -17.01
CA LEU A 34 17.72 33.36 -16.84
C LEU A 34 18.33 32.64 -15.62
N CYS A 35 17.55 32.56 -14.54
CA CYS A 35 17.89 31.78 -13.35
C CYS A 35 17.05 30.51 -13.34
N LEU A 36 17.70 29.36 -13.46
CA LEU A 36 17.07 28.06 -13.24
C LEU A 36 17.31 27.69 -11.78
N PHE A 37 16.28 27.79 -10.95
CA PHE A 37 16.34 27.32 -9.57
C PHE A 37 15.86 25.86 -9.53
N PRO A 38 16.66 24.91 -9.04
CA PRO A 38 16.19 23.54 -8.85
C PRO A 38 15.04 23.58 -7.85
N PHE A 39 13.87 23.17 -8.32
CA PHE A 39 12.65 23.18 -7.55
C PHE A 39 12.63 21.96 -6.63
N PHE A 40 12.82 22.15 -5.32
CA PHE A 40 12.60 21.11 -4.32
C PHE A 40 11.15 21.20 -3.82
N SER A 41 10.41 20.09 -3.91
CA SER A 41 9.08 20.01 -3.31
C SER A 41 9.20 20.14 -1.79
N PRO A 42 8.40 21.01 -1.14
CA PRO A 42 8.37 21.11 0.33
C PRO A 42 7.69 19.90 1.00
N LEU A 43 7.11 19.00 0.19
CA LEU A 43 6.34 17.84 0.67
C LEU A 43 7.17 16.57 0.56
N GLU A 44 7.34 15.90 1.69
CA GLU A 44 7.82 14.53 1.76
C GLU A 44 6.62 13.59 1.66
N VAL A 45 6.65 12.65 0.72
CA VAL A 45 5.55 11.73 0.48
C VAL A 45 6.01 10.28 0.63
N LYS A 46 5.31 9.52 1.46
CA LYS A 46 5.54 8.09 1.69
C LYS A 46 4.30 7.31 1.31
N THR A 47 4.48 6.25 0.55
CA THR A 47 3.38 5.41 0.05
C THR A 47 3.55 3.98 0.54
N LYS A 48 2.46 3.35 0.96
CA LYS A 48 2.48 1.96 1.41
C LYS A 48 1.28 1.21 0.88
N PHE A 49 1.55 0.07 0.24
CA PHE A 49 0.53 -0.82 -0.30
C PHE A 49 0.25 -1.97 0.67
N TYR A 50 -1.03 -2.27 0.87
CA TYR A 50 -1.50 -3.44 1.59
C TYR A 50 -2.31 -4.32 0.66
N ASN A 51 -1.93 -5.60 0.59
CA ASN A 51 -2.62 -6.58 -0.24
C ASN A 51 -3.81 -7.15 0.53
N SER A 52 -5.00 -7.06 -0.05
CA SER A 52 -6.15 -7.83 0.40
C SER A 52 -6.12 -9.25 -0.18
N GLU A 53 -6.82 -10.16 0.47
CA GLU A 53 -6.95 -11.56 0.05
C GLU A 53 -7.78 -11.68 -1.24
N THR A 54 -8.72 -10.74 -1.45
CA THR A 54 -9.65 -10.66 -2.58
C THR A 54 -9.04 -10.11 -3.88
N SER A 55 -7.73 -9.84 -3.91
CA SER A 55 -7.00 -9.16 -5.01
C SER A 55 -7.12 -7.63 -5.02
N ASP A 56 -7.95 -7.09 -4.13
CA ASP A 56 -8.04 -5.66 -3.87
C ASP A 56 -6.83 -5.15 -3.09
N LEU A 57 -6.59 -3.84 -3.14
CA LEU A 57 -5.43 -3.22 -2.53
C LEU A 57 -5.84 -1.98 -1.74
N PHE A 58 -5.17 -1.75 -0.62
CA PHE A 58 -5.23 -0.48 0.07
C PHE A 58 -3.92 0.28 -0.15
N LEU A 59 -4.03 1.56 -0.48
CA LEU A 59 -2.91 2.48 -0.61
C LEU A 59 -3.00 3.53 0.48
N GLU A 60 -2.00 3.53 1.36
CA GLU A 60 -1.80 4.58 2.36
C GLU A 60 -0.76 5.57 1.82
N VAL A 61 -1.13 6.85 1.78
CA VAL A 61 -0.28 7.95 1.34
C VAL A 61 -0.09 8.91 2.51
N GLN A 62 1.14 9.03 2.99
CA GLN A 62 1.51 9.98 4.01
C GLN A 62 2.19 11.18 3.37
N ILE A 63 1.62 12.36 3.55
CA ILE A 63 2.18 13.63 3.05
C ILE A 63 2.61 14.44 4.27
N GLN A 64 3.90 14.77 4.36
CA GLN A 64 4.47 15.56 5.45
C GLN A 64 5.09 16.85 4.90
N ASN A 65 4.83 17.96 5.58
CA ASN A 65 5.49 19.23 5.27
C ASN A 65 6.86 19.28 5.93
N SER A 66 7.91 19.13 5.13
CA SER A 66 9.32 19.21 5.59
C SER A 66 9.86 20.64 5.60
N SER A 67 9.07 21.61 5.13
CA SER A 67 9.47 23.02 5.10
C SER A 67 9.20 23.73 6.43
N SER A 68 9.88 24.84 6.66
CA SER A 68 9.68 25.72 7.82
C SER A 68 8.43 26.61 7.72
N SER A 69 7.74 26.59 6.59
CA SER A 69 6.56 27.42 6.30
C SER A 69 5.30 26.58 6.15
N THR A 70 4.13 27.18 6.32
CA THR A 70 2.85 26.52 6.05
C THR A 70 2.69 26.29 4.55
N VAL A 71 2.17 25.13 4.16
CA VAL A 71 1.88 24.76 2.77
C VAL A 71 0.38 24.48 2.63
N PHE A 72 -0.21 24.95 1.54
CA PHE A 72 -1.61 24.72 1.22
C PHE A 72 -1.72 23.56 0.21
N ILE A 73 -2.51 22.54 0.51
CA ILE A 73 -2.78 21.37 -0.34
C ILE A 73 -4.27 21.37 -0.71
N PRO A 74 -4.65 22.05 -1.81
CA PRO A 74 -6.04 22.12 -2.23
C PRO A 74 -6.59 20.79 -2.74
N LYS A 75 -5.76 19.94 -3.35
CA LYS A 75 -6.22 18.69 -3.96
C LYS A 75 -5.14 17.62 -3.93
N VAL A 76 -5.55 16.42 -3.54
CA VAL A 76 -4.80 15.18 -3.71
C VAL A 76 -5.70 14.24 -4.50
N SER A 77 -5.25 13.74 -5.64
CA SER A 77 -6.04 12.86 -6.49
C SER A 77 -5.24 11.64 -6.94
N LEU A 78 -5.87 10.48 -6.84
CA LEU A 78 -5.32 9.21 -7.29
C LEU A 78 -5.82 8.88 -8.69
N ASN A 79 -4.89 8.60 -9.60
CA ASN A 79 -5.14 8.09 -10.94
C ASN A 79 -4.70 6.61 -10.99
N PRO A 80 -5.60 5.65 -10.70
CA PRO A 80 -5.28 4.24 -10.73
C PRO A 80 -5.11 3.72 -12.17
N PRO A 81 -4.47 2.55 -12.36
CA PRO A 81 -4.44 1.85 -13.65
C PRO A 81 -5.84 1.45 -14.10
N GLU A 82 -6.05 1.25 -15.40
CA GLU A 82 -7.35 0.95 -16.02
C GLU A 82 -8.08 -0.25 -15.39
N MET A 83 -7.32 -1.22 -14.91
CA MET A 83 -7.77 -2.46 -14.28
C MET A 83 -8.32 -2.28 -12.86
N TYR A 84 -8.01 -1.15 -12.20
CA TYR A 84 -8.49 -0.85 -10.86
C TYR A 84 -9.48 0.33 -10.87
N THR A 85 -10.44 0.27 -9.95
CA THR A 85 -11.29 1.40 -9.59
C THR A 85 -10.79 1.95 -8.25
N GLY A 86 -10.44 3.24 -8.20
CA GLY A 86 -9.98 3.89 -6.98
C GLY A 86 -11.14 4.53 -6.22
N ALA A 87 -11.32 4.16 -4.96
CA ALA A 87 -12.23 4.80 -4.02
C ALA A 87 -11.42 5.51 -2.94
N GLU A 88 -11.73 6.78 -2.68
CA GLU A 88 -11.09 7.54 -1.60
C GLU A 88 -11.79 7.26 -0.28
N LEU A 89 -11.04 6.83 0.75
CA LEU A 89 -11.59 6.52 2.08
C LEU A 89 -11.32 7.65 3.08
N ASN A 90 -11.32 8.89 2.59
CA ASN A 90 -10.94 10.08 3.36
C ASN A 90 -12.14 10.91 3.83
N THR A 91 -13.37 10.40 3.71
CA THR A 91 -14.61 11.05 4.15
C THR A 91 -15.25 10.28 5.30
N VAL A 92 -15.89 11.01 6.22
CA VAL A 92 -16.68 10.44 7.32
C VAL A 92 -18.11 10.93 7.14
N ASN A 93 -19.05 9.99 7.06
CA ASN A 93 -20.47 10.30 7.09
C ASN A 93 -20.89 10.58 8.53
N GLN A 94 -20.92 11.85 8.93
CA GLN A 94 -21.59 12.26 10.16
C GLN A 94 -22.91 12.92 9.76
N SER A 95 -24.03 12.38 10.24
CA SER A 95 -25.37 12.99 10.08
C SER A 95 -25.87 13.24 8.64
N GLY A 96 -25.38 12.49 7.64
CA GLY A 96 -25.85 12.58 6.25
C GLY A 96 -25.12 13.61 5.39
N GLU A 97 -24.09 14.26 5.92
CA GLU A 97 -23.15 15.08 5.16
C GLU A 97 -21.77 14.38 5.12
N ASP A 98 -21.20 14.28 3.91
CA ASP A 98 -19.86 13.75 3.70
C ASP A 98 -18.82 14.83 4.08
N GLU A 99 -18.30 14.78 5.31
CA GLU A 99 -17.19 15.64 5.71
C GLU A 99 -15.84 14.95 5.49
N CYS A 100 -14.85 15.70 4.99
CA CYS A 100 -13.49 15.19 4.89
C CYS A 100 -12.91 14.94 6.30
N THR A 101 -12.18 13.84 6.47
CA THR A 101 -11.46 13.47 7.72
C THR A 101 -10.54 14.57 8.25
N PHE A 102 -10.10 15.49 7.40
CA PHE A 102 -9.26 16.64 7.77
C PHE A 102 -10.06 17.93 8.02
N GLY A 103 -11.39 17.87 7.99
CA GLY A 103 -12.29 19.00 8.04
C GLY A 103 -12.07 19.97 6.87
N THR A 104 -12.33 21.26 7.11
CA THR A 104 -12.09 22.34 6.13
C THR A 104 -10.60 22.70 5.97
N ARG A 105 -9.71 22.09 6.74
CA ARG A 105 -8.29 22.46 6.76
C ARG A 105 -7.59 21.92 5.52
N THR A 106 -7.23 22.81 4.62
CA THR A 106 -6.42 22.52 3.43
C THR A 106 -4.95 22.93 3.61
N PHE A 107 -4.54 23.34 4.81
CA PHE A 107 -3.16 23.76 5.12
C PHE A 107 -2.42 22.73 5.99
N LEU A 108 -1.14 22.46 5.69
CA LEU A 108 -0.19 21.77 6.56
C LEU A 108 0.80 22.78 7.14
N GLN A 109 0.89 22.83 8.46
CA GLN A 109 1.94 23.58 9.15
C GLN A 109 3.30 22.91 9.00
N SER A 110 4.36 23.59 9.43
CA SER A 110 5.70 23.01 9.44
C SER A 110 5.73 21.72 10.26
N MET A 111 6.36 20.68 9.73
CA MET A 111 6.48 19.34 10.32
C MET A 111 5.17 18.55 10.47
N GLU A 112 4.01 19.14 10.16
CA GLU A 112 2.73 18.46 10.17
C GLU A 112 2.65 17.44 9.02
N GLY A 113 1.90 16.36 9.25
CA GLY A 113 1.65 15.34 8.23
C GLY A 113 0.19 14.90 8.19
N ARG A 114 -0.22 14.38 7.04
CA ARG A 114 -1.57 13.83 6.80
C ARG A 114 -1.46 12.45 6.16
N GLN A 115 -2.43 11.60 6.48
CA GLN A 115 -2.49 10.24 5.98
C GLN A 115 -3.77 10.05 5.20
N TYR A 116 -3.64 9.83 3.89
CA TYR A 116 -4.75 9.55 2.99
C TYR A 116 -4.83 8.04 2.77
N LEU A 117 -6.04 7.49 2.78
CA LEU A 117 -6.30 6.09 2.50
C LEU A 117 -7.13 5.96 1.24
N TYR A 118 -6.69 5.09 0.34
CA TYR A 118 -7.37 4.75 -0.89
C TYR A 118 -7.62 3.25 -0.96
N TYR A 119 -8.79 2.87 -1.44
CA TYR A 119 -9.15 1.50 -1.76
C TYR A 119 -9.14 1.30 -3.27
N LEU A 120 -8.41 0.31 -3.75
CA LEU A 120 -8.29 -0.05 -5.16
C LEU A 120 -8.98 -1.38 -5.38
N GLU A 121 -10.17 -1.33 -5.96
CA GLU A 121 -10.97 -2.51 -6.29
C GLU A 121 -10.64 -3.02 -7.69
N LEU A 122 -10.39 -4.31 -7.84
CA LEU A 122 -10.14 -4.90 -9.14
C LEU A 122 -11.44 -4.96 -9.95
N LYS A 123 -11.47 -4.36 -11.14
CA LYS A 123 -12.65 -4.42 -12.01
C LYS A 123 -12.97 -5.87 -12.39
N GLN A 124 -14.25 -6.22 -12.39
CA GLN A 124 -14.73 -7.59 -12.62
C GLN A 124 -14.29 -8.17 -13.98
N GLU A 125 -14.16 -7.32 -15.00
CA GLU A 125 -13.64 -7.65 -16.34
C GLU A 125 -12.22 -8.24 -16.32
N PHE A 126 -11.45 -7.89 -15.29
CA PHE A 126 -10.07 -8.28 -15.11
C PHE A 126 -9.88 -9.37 -14.05
N SER A 127 -10.97 -9.86 -13.44
CA SER A 127 -10.96 -10.91 -12.41
C SER A 127 -10.29 -12.20 -12.91
N ASP A 128 -10.53 -12.60 -14.16
CA ASP A 128 -9.93 -13.81 -14.75
C ASP A 128 -8.41 -13.70 -14.93
N LYS A 129 -7.89 -12.46 -15.01
CA LYS A 129 -6.46 -12.14 -15.12
C LYS A 129 -5.86 -11.71 -13.78
N ALA A 130 -6.58 -11.85 -12.67
CA ALA A 130 -6.14 -11.43 -11.34
C ALA A 130 -4.74 -11.98 -10.98
N GLY A 131 -4.41 -13.20 -11.42
CA GLY A 131 -3.08 -13.79 -11.20
C GLY A 131 -1.92 -13.03 -11.88
N ILE A 132 -2.14 -12.49 -13.08
CA ILE A 132 -1.15 -11.70 -13.83
C ILE A 132 -1.07 -10.29 -13.24
N ILE A 133 -2.24 -9.71 -12.95
CA ILE A 133 -2.43 -8.38 -12.38
C ILE A 133 -1.79 -8.25 -11.00
N LYS A 134 -1.85 -9.32 -10.20
CA LYS A 134 -1.18 -9.39 -8.91
C LYS A 134 0.34 -9.22 -8.98
N GLY A 135 0.96 -9.51 -10.13
CA GLY A 135 2.39 -9.32 -10.38
C GLY A 135 2.75 -7.96 -10.99
N LEU A 136 1.77 -7.10 -11.25
CA LEU A 136 2.04 -5.76 -11.79
C LEU A 136 2.67 -4.87 -10.72
N THR A 137 3.76 -4.21 -11.10
CA THR A 137 4.49 -3.28 -10.23
C THR A 137 4.00 -1.85 -10.39
N GLU A 138 3.53 -1.46 -11.57
CA GLU A 138 3.01 -0.11 -11.82
C GLU A 138 1.57 0.02 -11.33
N MET A 139 1.34 0.91 -10.36
CA MET A 139 0.07 1.11 -9.66
C MET A 139 -0.54 2.49 -9.92
N GLY A 140 -0.14 3.16 -11.00
CA GLY A 140 -0.72 4.43 -11.44
C GLY A 140 0.03 5.65 -10.92
N LYS A 141 -0.69 6.75 -10.74
CA LYS A 141 -0.12 8.07 -10.41
C LYS A 141 -0.87 8.74 -9.29
N LEU A 142 -0.16 9.41 -8.40
CA LEU A 142 -0.71 10.29 -7.38
C LEU A 142 -0.37 11.73 -7.72
N ASP A 143 -1.39 12.56 -7.90
CA ASP A 143 -1.26 13.98 -8.20
C ASP A 143 -1.57 14.82 -6.96
N ILE A 144 -0.60 15.63 -6.54
CA ILE A 144 -0.70 16.52 -5.38
C ILE A 144 -0.57 17.95 -5.89
N VAL A 145 -1.65 18.72 -5.76
CA VAL A 145 -1.64 20.16 -6.03
C VAL A 145 -1.37 20.87 -4.72
N TRP A 146 -0.38 21.77 -4.69
CA TRP A 146 -0.01 22.52 -3.50
C TRP A 146 0.45 23.97 -3.79
N LYS A 147 0.45 24.84 -2.78
CA LYS A 147 0.89 26.24 -2.82
C LYS A 147 1.69 26.57 -1.55
N ARG A 148 2.75 27.38 -1.65
CA ARG A 148 3.47 27.90 -0.47
C ARG A 148 2.72 29.07 0.14
N ASN A 149 2.45 30.11 -0.66
CA ASN A 149 1.75 31.29 -0.19
C ASN A 149 0.37 31.47 -0.85
N LEU A 150 -0.51 32.20 -0.16
CA LEU A 150 -1.79 32.67 -0.73
C LEU A 150 -1.49 33.62 -1.91
N GLY A 151 -2.03 33.30 -3.09
CA GLY A 151 -1.84 34.09 -4.32
C GLY A 151 -0.76 33.58 -5.27
N GLU A 152 0.09 32.64 -4.83
CA GLU A 152 1.02 31.96 -5.74
C GLU A 152 0.31 30.95 -6.64
N MET A 153 0.87 30.74 -7.83
CA MET A 153 0.41 29.70 -8.75
C MET A 153 0.54 28.32 -8.08
N ALA A 154 -0.49 27.50 -8.23
CA ALA A 154 -0.46 26.14 -7.73
C ALA A 154 0.61 25.33 -8.45
N MET A 155 1.34 24.54 -7.69
CA MET A 155 2.31 23.60 -8.22
C MET A 155 1.70 22.19 -8.17
N LEU A 156 1.95 21.42 -9.23
CA LEU A 156 1.55 20.03 -9.32
C LEU A 156 2.77 19.14 -9.10
N GLN A 157 2.67 18.21 -8.17
CA GLN A 157 3.62 17.14 -7.95
C GLN A 157 2.96 15.80 -8.29
N THR A 158 3.47 15.13 -9.31
CA THR A 158 3.02 13.80 -9.70
C THR A 158 4.01 12.76 -9.19
N ILE A 159 3.51 11.79 -8.45
CA ILE A 159 4.29 10.65 -7.93
C ILE A 159 3.85 9.41 -8.70
N GLN A 160 4.83 8.75 -9.34
CA GLN A 160 4.59 7.43 -9.91
C GLN A 160 4.46 6.43 -8.77
N LEU A 161 3.35 5.69 -8.76
CA LEU A 161 3.08 4.70 -7.74
C LEU A 161 3.58 3.35 -8.24
N GLU A 162 4.60 2.83 -7.58
CA GLU A 162 5.11 1.49 -7.82
C GLU A 162 4.98 0.65 -6.56
N ARG A 163 4.66 -0.62 -6.78
CA ARG A 163 4.52 -1.64 -5.76
C ARG A 163 5.53 -2.73 -6.05
N GLU A 164 6.14 -3.24 -4.99
CA GLU A 164 6.85 -4.51 -5.07
C GLU A 164 5.83 -5.62 -5.33
N ALA A 165 5.96 -6.28 -6.48
CA ALA A 165 5.14 -7.44 -6.81
C ALA A 165 5.29 -8.45 -5.66
N PRO A 166 4.19 -8.91 -5.03
CA PRO A 166 4.30 -9.90 -3.97
C PRO A 166 4.99 -11.10 -4.59
N GLY A 167 6.03 -11.60 -3.91
CA GLY A 167 6.73 -12.81 -4.31
C GLY A 167 5.79 -14.01 -4.15
N TYR A 168 4.83 -14.15 -5.06
CA TYR A 168 3.97 -15.30 -5.13
C TYR A 168 4.86 -16.47 -5.54
N GLY A 169 5.24 -17.27 -4.55
CA GLY A 169 5.85 -18.55 -4.82
C GLY A 169 4.91 -19.43 -5.63
N ASN A 170 5.37 -20.63 -5.95
CA ASN A 170 4.60 -21.64 -6.68
C ASN A 170 3.24 -21.99 -6.03
N MET A 171 2.98 -21.57 -4.79
CA MET A 171 1.79 -21.88 -4.00
C MET A 171 1.41 -20.65 -3.16
N THR A 172 0.10 -20.39 -3.05
CA THR A 172 -0.47 -19.30 -2.25
C THR A 172 -1.48 -19.86 -1.26
N VAL A 173 -1.61 -19.20 -0.11
CA VAL A 173 -2.57 -19.54 0.94
C VAL A 173 -3.35 -18.28 1.24
N SER A 174 -4.67 -18.33 1.07
CA SER A 174 -5.60 -17.25 1.41
C SER A 174 -6.55 -17.72 2.50
N LEU A 175 -7.02 -16.80 3.34
CA LEU A 175 -8.11 -17.08 4.28
C LEU A 175 -9.45 -17.00 3.51
N GLU A 176 -10.41 -17.84 3.88
CA GLU A 176 -11.78 -17.75 3.35
C GLU A 176 -12.77 -17.41 4.45
N LYS A 177 -12.64 -18.02 5.63
CA LYS A 177 -13.54 -17.78 6.76
C LYS A 177 -12.78 -17.78 8.07
N ILE A 178 -13.08 -16.78 8.89
CA ILE A 178 -12.55 -16.60 10.23
C ILE A 178 -13.64 -16.01 11.13
N PRO A 179 -13.78 -16.46 12.38
CA PRO A 179 -14.58 -15.76 13.37
C PRO A 179 -13.88 -14.47 13.84
N ASP A 180 -14.62 -13.36 13.86
CA ASP A 180 -14.10 -12.06 14.33
C ASP A 180 -13.74 -12.09 15.83
N THR A 181 -14.54 -12.81 16.61
CA THR A 181 -14.39 -12.95 18.06
C THR A 181 -14.51 -14.42 18.46
N VAL A 182 -13.62 -14.88 19.35
CA VAL A 182 -13.62 -16.25 19.88
C VAL A 182 -13.51 -16.24 21.40
N ILE A 183 -13.99 -17.30 22.02
CA ILE A 183 -13.93 -17.46 23.47
C ILE A 183 -12.61 -18.16 23.85
N LEU A 184 -12.01 -17.71 24.94
CA LEU A 184 -10.82 -18.32 25.53
C LEU A 184 -11.06 -19.81 25.81
N GLU A 185 -10.10 -20.66 25.44
CA GLU A 185 -10.16 -22.12 25.65
C GLU A 185 -11.33 -22.85 24.95
N GLU A 186 -12.02 -22.20 24.02
CA GLU A 186 -13.01 -22.85 23.17
C GLU A 186 -12.47 -23.11 21.75
N PRO A 187 -12.68 -24.31 21.18
CA PRO A 187 -12.27 -24.59 19.81
C PRO A 187 -13.07 -23.76 18.79
N PHE A 188 -12.37 -23.17 17.84
CA PHE A 188 -12.97 -22.47 16.71
C PHE A 188 -12.36 -22.93 15.38
N HIS A 189 -13.01 -22.54 14.28
CA HIS A 189 -12.66 -23.02 12.95
C HIS A 189 -12.19 -21.88 12.07
N VAL A 190 -11.11 -22.13 11.34
CA VAL A 190 -10.59 -21.23 10.31
C VAL A 190 -10.56 -22.00 9.00
N VAL A 191 -11.11 -21.42 7.94
CA VAL A 191 -11.09 -22.00 6.59
C VAL A 191 -10.05 -21.23 5.78
N CYS A 192 -9.06 -21.96 5.26
CA CYS A 192 -8.06 -21.43 4.35
C CYS A 192 -8.10 -22.14 3.01
N LYS A 193 -7.85 -21.40 1.93
CA LYS A 193 -7.73 -21.89 0.57
C LYS A 193 -6.28 -21.90 0.13
N ILE A 194 -5.82 -23.07 -0.30
CA ILE A 194 -4.48 -23.26 -0.85
C ILE A 194 -4.60 -23.31 -2.36
N THR A 195 -3.90 -22.44 -3.07
CA THR A 195 -3.93 -22.39 -4.55
C THR A 195 -2.57 -22.75 -5.12
N ASN A 196 -2.54 -23.68 -6.07
CA ASN A 196 -1.34 -24.05 -6.80
C ASN A 196 -1.15 -23.09 -7.98
N CYS A 197 -0.20 -22.17 -7.86
CA CYS A 197 0.16 -21.21 -8.91
C CYS A 197 1.25 -21.74 -9.85
N SER A 198 1.65 -23.01 -9.74
CA SER A 198 2.67 -23.61 -10.59
C SER A 198 2.07 -24.40 -11.75
N GLY A 199 2.84 -24.54 -12.83
CA GLY A 199 2.51 -25.42 -13.96
C GLY A 199 2.65 -26.93 -13.65
N ARG A 200 2.87 -27.32 -12.39
CA ARG A 200 3.14 -28.73 -12.01
C ARG A 200 2.19 -29.20 -10.92
N LYS A 201 1.90 -30.51 -10.90
CA LYS A 201 1.10 -31.15 -9.84
C LYS A 201 1.89 -31.20 -8.53
N MET A 202 1.39 -30.57 -7.47
CA MET A 202 1.99 -30.57 -6.13
C MET A 202 1.49 -31.73 -5.26
N LYS A 203 2.32 -32.16 -4.29
CA LYS A 203 1.92 -33.12 -3.24
C LYS A 203 2.10 -32.45 -1.88
N LEU A 204 0.98 -32.00 -1.30
CA LEU A 204 1.01 -31.11 -0.15
C LEU A 204 0.95 -31.88 1.18
N VAL A 205 1.80 -31.48 2.12
CA VAL A 205 1.80 -31.94 3.50
C VAL A 205 1.63 -30.74 4.42
N LEU A 206 0.60 -30.77 5.27
CA LEU A 206 0.34 -29.78 6.28
C LEU A 206 1.11 -30.12 7.55
N LYS A 207 1.89 -29.17 8.06
CA LYS A 207 2.48 -29.20 9.38
C LYS A 207 1.97 -27.99 10.15
N MET A 208 1.30 -28.27 11.27
CA MET A 208 0.84 -27.28 12.23
C MET A 208 1.85 -27.23 13.36
N CYS A 209 2.29 -26.03 13.71
CA CYS A 209 3.15 -25.75 14.85
C CYS A 209 2.39 -24.87 15.82
N ASP A 210 2.31 -25.32 17.06
CA ASP A 210 1.69 -24.55 18.13
C ASP A 210 2.49 -23.30 18.44
N THR A 211 1.78 -22.25 18.85
CA THR A 211 2.36 -21.05 19.45
C THR A 211 1.96 -21.00 20.92
N ASP A 212 2.55 -20.04 21.63
CA ASP A 212 2.24 -19.78 23.03
C ASP A 212 0.86 -19.10 23.23
N SER A 213 0.21 -18.63 22.16
CA SER A 213 -1.17 -18.09 22.21
C SER A 213 -2.22 -19.00 21.56
N VAL A 214 -1.83 -19.84 20.59
CA VAL A 214 -2.74 -20.64 19.77
C VAL A 214 -2.27 -22.08 19.71
N ARG A 215 -3.18 -23.01 20.02
CA ARG A 215 -2.98 -24.46 19.87
C ARG A 215 -3.80 -25.01 18.70
N TRP A 216 -3.19 -25.85 17.88
CA TRP A 216 -3.87 -26.52 16.79
C TRP A 216 -4.53 -27.82 17.26
N CYS A 217 -5.83 -27.93 17.01
CA CYS A 217 -6.60 -29.13 17.29
C CYS A 217 -6.60 -30.02 16.04
N GLY A 218 -5.65 -30.93 15.95
CA GLY A 218 -5.58 -31.89 14.84
C GLY A 218 -4.21 -32.54 14.65
N SER A 219 -4.13 -33.47 13.70
CA SER A 219 -2.88 -34.15 13.37
C SER A 219 -2.00 -33.30 12.46
N SER A 220 -0.84 -32.89 12.98
CA SER A 220 0.25 -32.29 12.20
C SER A 220 0.92 -33.36 11.32
N GLY A 221 1.42 -32.98 10.15
CA GLY A 221 2.00 -33.92 9.17
C GLY A 221 0.96 -34.56 8.23
N ARG A 222 -0.29 -34.09 8.25
CA ARG A 222 -1.37 -34.62 7.41
C ARG A 222 -1.09 -34.40 5.93
N TYR A 223 -1.23 -35.46 5.14
CA TYR A 223 -1.21 -35.36 3.68
C TYR A 223 -2.52 -34.76 3.17
N LEU A 224 -2.43 -33.64 2.47
CA LEU A 224 -3.60 -32.91 1.95
C LEU A 224 -4.04 -33.38 0.56
N GLY A 225 -3.28 -34.29 -0.06
CA GLY A 225 -3.58 -34.79 -1.39
C GLY A 225 -2.68 -34.22 -2.49
N ARG A 226 -3.09 -34.49 -3.74
CA ARG A 226 -2.43 -33.99 -4.94
C ARG A 226 -3.20 -32.78 -5.44
N LEU A 227 -2.53 -31.65 -5.61
CA LEU A 227 -3.14 -30.42 -6.14
C LEU A 227 -2.69 -30.22 -7.59
N PRO A 228 -3.60 -30.32 -8.58
CA PRO A 228 -3.33 -30.00 -9.98
C PRO A 228 -2.80 -28.56 -10.20
N PRO A 229 -2.14 -28.28 -11.33
CA PRO A 229 -1.79 -26.91 -11.74
C PRO A 229 -3.03 -26.02 -11.74
N SER A 230 -2.89 -24.77 -11.30
CA SER A 230 -3.95 -23.75 -11.29
C SER A 230 -5.23 -24.13 -10.55
N SER A 231 -5.18 -25.13 -9.66
CA SER A 231 -6.32 -25.56 -8.85
C SER A 231 -6.18 -25.13 -7.40
N SER A 232 -7.29 -25.12 -6.67
CA SER A 232 -7.34 -24.72 -5.27
C SER A 232 -7.97 -25.80 -4.39
N LEU A 233 -7.58 -25.82 -3.12
CA LEU A 233 -8.06 -26.74 -2.08
C LEU A 233 -8.43 -25.93 -0.83
N CYS A 234 -9.68 -26.03 -0.40
CA CYS A 234 -10.13 -25.47 0.87
C CYS A 234 -9.86 -26.46 2.01
N LEU A 235 -9.34 -25.92 3.12
CA LEU A 235 -8.93 -26.67 4.30
C LEU A 235 -9.54 -25.99 5.53
N THR A 236 -10.32 -26.75 6.28
CA THR A 236 -10.82 -26.32 7.59
C THR A 236 -9.84 -26.76 8.67
N LEU A 237 -9.33 -25.80 9.43
CA LEU A 237 -8.44 -26.00 10.56
C LEU A 237 -9.18 -25.68 11.85
N THR A 238 -9.00 -26.52 12.87
CA THR A 238 -9.54 -26.29 14.21
C THR A 238 -8.41 -25.89 15.14
N LEU A 239 -8.63 -24.86 15.94
CA LEU A 239 -7.63 -24.33 16.86
C LEU A 239 -8.31 -23.75 18.10
N LEU A 240 -7.51 -23.49 19.12
CA LEU A 240 -7.93 -22.99 20.42
C LEU A 240 -6.97 -21.90 20.89
N SER A 241 -7.53 -20.81 21.41
CA SER A 241 -6.76 -19.67 21.92
C SER A 241 -6.56 -19.79 23.43
N LEU A 242 -5.32 -19.58 23.88
CA LEU A 242 -4.90 -19.67 25.28
C LEU A 242 -4.65 -18.31 25.95
N LYS A 243 -4.66 -17.22 25.18
CA LYS A 243 -4.42 -15.86 25.68
C LYS A 243 -5.55 -14.93 25.22
N LEU A 244 -5.98 -14.04 26.11
CA LEU A 244 -6.97 -13.01 25.83
C LEU A 244 -6.42 -11.90 24.91
N GLY A 245 -7.31 -11.12 24.30
CA GLY A 245 -6.96 -9.98 23.44
C GLY A 245 -6.79 -10.35 21.97
N LEU A 246 -6.19 -9.46 21.18
CA LEU A 246 -5.98 -9.66 19.75
C LEU A 246 -4.84 -10.67 19.53
N GLN A 247 -5.18 -11.89 19.13
CA GLN A 247 -4.22 -12.97 18.90
C GLN A 247 -3.99 -13.18 17.40
N VAL A 248 -2.73 -13.45 17.05
CA VAL A 248 -2.34 -13.77 15.67
C VAL A 248 -2.33 -15.29 15.50
N VAL A 249 -3.04 -15.76 14.48
CA VAL A 249 -3.05 -17.17 14.07
C VAL A 249 -1.85 -17.43 13.18
N SER A 250 -0.90 -18.21 13.70
CA SER A 250 0.40 -18.50 13.07
C SER A 250 0.76 -19.97 13.20
N GLY A 251 1.80 -20.40 12.47
CA GLY A 251 2.35 -21.76 12.62
C GLY A 251 1.81 -22.78 11.61
N VAL A 252 1.07 -22.33 10.59
CA VAL A 252 0.70 -23.18 9.46
C VAL A 252 1.87 -23.27 8.49
N GLN A 253 2.33 -24.49 8.23
CA GLN A 253 3.41 -24.78 7.30
C GLN A 253 2.94 -25.80 6.27
N ILE A 254 3.04 -25.46 4.99
CA ILE A 254 2.65 -26.36 3.90
C ILE A 254 3.91 -26.68 3.09
N THR A 255 4.21 -27.96 2.96
CA THR A 255 5.38 -28.44 2.22
C THR A 255 4.94 -29.21 0.99
N ASP A 256 5.50 -28.86 -0.17
CA ASP A 256 5.38 -29.71 -1.36
C ASP A 256 6.47 -30.77 -1.35
N LYS A 257 6.07 -32.04 -1.23
CA LYS A 257 6.99 -33.18 -1.20
C LYS A 257 7.80 -33.33 -2.49
N LYS A 258 7.29 -32.84 -3.63
CA LYS A 258 8.00 -32.95 -4.92
C LYS A 258 9.07 -31.89 -5.10
N SER A 259 8.73 -30.62 -4.86
CA SER A 259 9.70 -29.52 -5.01
C SER A 259 10.55 -29.29 -3.76
N LYS A 260 10.23 -29.94 -2.63
CA LYS A 260 10.80 -29.69 -1.29
C LYS A 260 10.66 -28.22 -0.84
N LYS A 261 9.86 -27.41 -1.54
CA LYS A 261 9.58 -26.03 -1.14
C LYS A 261 8.60 -26.03 0.03
N LYS A 262 8.89 -25.20 1.02
CA LYS A 262 8.09 -25.01 2.22
C LYS A 262 7.51 -23.59 2.21
N CYS A 263 6.20 -23.47 2.35
CA CYS A 263 5.51 -22.22 2.60
C CYS A 263 5.19 -22.16 4.09
N VAL A 264 5.57 -21.06 4.74
CA VAL A 264 5.31 -20.82 6.16
C VAL A 264 4.41 -19.60 6.27
N CYS A 265 3.23 -19.79 6.85
CA CYS A 265 2.26 -18.73 7.10
C CYS A 265 2.39 -18.27 8.56
N ASN A 266 3.11 -17.16 8.77
CA ASN A 266 3.38 -16.60 10.09
C ASN A 266 2.33 -15.58 10.57
N ASN A 267 1.42 -15.16 9.70
CA ASN A 267 0.32 -14.25 10.04
C ASN A 267 -0.87 -14.62 9.16
N LEU A 268 -1.45 -15.80 9.42
CA LEU A 268 -2.55 -16.31 8.62
C LEU A 268 -3.81 -15.49 8.89
N ALA A 269 -4.02 -15.07 10.14
CA ALA A 269 -5.18 -14.30 10.53
C ALA A 269 -5.02 -13.64 11.90
N LYS A 270 -5.96 -12.76 12.28
CA LYS A 270 -6.05 -12.16 13.62
C LYS A 270 -7.44 -12.36 14.18
N VAL A 271 -7.54 -12.77 15.44
CA VAL A 271 -8.80 -13.06 16.13
C VAL A 271 -8.83 -12.32 17.46
N CYS A 272 -9.96 -11.70 17.81
CA CYS A 272 -10.15 -11.13 19.14
C CYS A 272 -10.61 -12.22 20.12
N VAL A 273 -9.82 -12.51 21.16
CA VAL A 273 -10.12 -13.53 22.17
C VAL A 273 -10.71 -12.87 23.41
N ILE A 274 -11.94 -13.25 23.74
CA ILE A 274 -12.68 -12.74 24.89
C ILE A 274 -12.80 -13.82 25.99
N PRO A 275 -12.91 -13.42 27.26
CA PRO A 275 -13.13 -14.38 28.34
C PRO A 275 -14.49 -15.07 28.18
N SER A 276 -14.56 -16.34 28.58
CA SER A 276 -15.85 -17.03 28.68
C SER A 276 -16.70 -16.32 29.74
N MET A 277 -17.82 -15.74 29.32
CA MET A 277 -18.82 -15.16 30.22
C MET A 277 -19.60 -16.29 30.90
N VAL A 278 -18.93 -17.08 31.74
CA VAL A 278 -19.64 -17.95 32.68
C VAL A 278 -20.31 -17.02 33.67
N LYS A 279 -21.63 -16.84 33.51
CA LYS A 279 -22.47 -16.23 34.55
C LYS A 279 -22.12 -16.92 35.86
N MET A 280 -21.49 -16.19 36.79
CA MET A 280 -21.43 -16.60 38.19
C MET A 280 -22.88 -16.74 38.66
N LYS A 281 -23.41 -17.97 38.62
CA LYS A 281 -24.60 -18.30 39.40
C LYS A 281 -24.14 -18.31 40.86
N ASN A 282 -24.46 -17.21 41.54
CA ASN A 282 -24.50 -17.17 43.01
C ASN A 282 -25.46 -18.24 43.53
#